data_AF-A0A9W6UGD0-F1
#
_entry.id   AF-A0A9W6UGD0-F1
#
_cell.length_a   1.000
_cell.length_b   1.000
_cell.length_c   1.000
_cell.angle_alpha   90.00
_cell.angle_beta   90.00
_cell.angle_gamma   90.00
#
_symmetry.space_group_name_H-M   'P 1'
#
loop_
_entity.id
_entity.type
_entity.pdbx_description
1 polymer ?
#
loop_
_entity_poly.entity_id
_entity_poly.type
_entity_poly.pdbx_seq_one_letter_code
_entity_poly.pdbx_strand_id
1 'polypeptide(L)'
;MRTGEGQDPRVRGSLRVSGELGSLVETWPKAPRQVLARLHVLAAADAVPTDSLGRPRMDGEPAEDPLGIGAPPSAAEASARLDALGQIVSTRSQTPALVVGAIVHGELMALRPFGWGDGIIARSAERMTLIERGLDPKSLVPTELGHQELEAEYGPALHGYLSGTAEGVGGWVAYCARAVASGARDSLAACEALKRG
;
A
#
# COMPACT_ATOMS: atom_id res chain seq x y z
N MET A 1 25.26 3.88 1.71
CA MET A 1 24.63 3.15 0.59
C MET A 1 25.56 2.01 0.21
N ARG A 2 25.25 0.78 0.62
CA ARG A 2 26.11 -0.38 0.30
C ARG A 2 25.88 -0.74 -1.16
N THR A 3 26.93 -1.08 -1.89
CA THR A 3 26.99 -1.21 -3.37
C THR A 3 26.02 -2.22 -4.00
N GLY A 4 25.22 -2.96 -3.22
CA GLY A 4 24.16 -3.88 -3.69
C GLY A 4 22.71 -3.38 -3.52
N GLU A 5 22.43 -2.44 -2.61
CA GLU A 5 21.05 -1.95 -2.34
C GLU A 5 20.44 -1.21 -3.55
N GLY A 6 21.28 -0.53 -4.34
CA GLY A 6 20.83 0.16 -5.56
C GLY A 6 20.49 -0.78 -6.73
N GLN A 7 20.83 -2.07 -6.63
CA GLN A 7 20.55 -3.05 -7.69
C GLN A 7 19.23 -3.81 -7.44
N ASP A 8 18.72 -3.83 -6.20
CA ASP A 8 17.46 -4.49 -5.86
C ASP A 8 16.30 -3.88 -6.67
N PRO A 9 15.59 -4.68 -7.50
CA PRO A 9 14.43 -4.22 -8.24
C PRO A 9 13.35 -3.59 -7.35
N ARG A 10 13.19 -4.02 -6.08
CA ARG A 10 12.23 -3.42 -5.14
C ARG A 10 12.60 -2.00 -4.76
N VAL A 11 13.90 -1.74 -4.54
CA VAL A 11 14.39 -0.39 -4.22
C VAL A 11 14.17 0.54 -5.41
N ARG A 12 14.59 0.12 -6.61
CA ARG A 12 14.41 0.90 -7.85
C ARG A 12 12.93 1.13 -8.18
N GLY A 13 12.09 0.11 -8.01
CA GLY A 13 10.65 0.21 -8.19
C GLY A 13 10.00 1.16 -7.20
N SER A 14 10.37 1.07 -5.92
CA SER A 14 9.87 1.98 -4.88
C SER A 14 10.24 3.43 -5.16
N LEU A 15 11.47 3.70 -5.63
CA LEU A 15 11.89 5.05 -6.01
C LEU A 15 11.06 5.60 -7.18
N ARG A 16 10.77 4.78 -8.20
CA ARG A 16 9.91 5.18 -9.34
C ARG A 16 8.49 5.47 -8.90
N VAL A 17 7.92 4.62 -8.04
CA VAL A 17 6.58 4.82 -7.48
C VAL A 17 6.52 6.12 -6.66
N SER A 18 7.48 6.34 -5.75
CA SER A 18 7.55 7.55 -4.93
C SER A 18 7.66 8.83 -5.78
N GLY A 19 8.42 8.79 -6.87
CA GLY A 19 8.57 9.93 -7.79
C GLY A 19 7.28 10.30 -8.54
N GLU A 20 6.37 9.34 -8.74
CA GLU A 20 5.13 9.56 -9.51
C GLU A 20 3.88 9.71 -8.62
N LEU A 21 3.95 9.31 -7.35
CA LEU A 21 2.82 9.23 -6.43
C LEU A 21 1.95 10.50 -6.43
N GLY A 22 2.57 11.68 -6.36
CA GLY A 22 1.87 12.96 -6.31
C GLY A 22 0.96 13.22 -7.52
N SER A 23 1.36 12.76 -8.72
CA SER A 23 0.55 12.91 -9.93
C SER A 23 -0.65 11.97 -9.99
N LEU A 24 -0.62 10.88 -9.21
CA LEU A 24 -1.65 9.85 -9.20
C LEU A 24 -2.76 10.12 -8.17
N VAL A 25 -2.51 10.95 -7.15
CA VAL A 25 -3.45 11.26 -6.06
C VAL A 25 -4.81 11.72 -6.58
N GLU A 26 -4.85 12.66 -7.53
CA GLU A 26 -6.13 13.17 -8.06
C GLU A 26 -6.89 12.16 -8.92
N THR A 27 -6.17 11.18 -9.48
CA THR A 27 -6.75 10.13 -10.32
C THR A 27 -7.21 8.95 -9.48
N TRP A 28 -6.62 8.76 -8.31
CA TRP A 28 -6.89 7.64 -7.40
C TRP A 28 -8.39 7.37 -7.18
N PRO A 29 -9.23 8.34 -6.76
CA PRO A 29 -10.66 8.10 -6.56
C PRO A 29 -11.48 8.09 -7.85
N LYS A 30 -10.88 8.42 -9.00
CA LYS A 30 -11.57 8.47 -10.30
C LYS A 30 -11.38 7.19 -11.10
N ALA A 31 -10.19 6.60 -11.02
CA ALA A 31 -9.82 5.40 -11.74
C ALA A 31 -8.88 4.48 -10.92
N PRO A 32 -9.34 3.92 -9.78
CA PRO A 32 -8.50 3.13 -8.88
C PRO A 32 -7.73 2.00 -9.59
N ARG A 33 -8.41 1.22 -10.45
CA ARG A 33 -7.78 0.08 -11.17
C ARG A 33 -6.68 0.55 -12.12
N GLN A 34 -6.85 1.67 -12.80
CA GLN A 34 -5.83 2.23 -13.70
C GLN A 34 -4.61 2.71 -12.91
N VAL A 35 -4.84 3.35 -11.77
CA VAL A 35 -3.76 3.77 -10.87
C VAL A 35 -2.99 2.57 -10.32
N LEU A 36 -3.67 1.51 -9.88
CA LEU A 36 -3.00 0.28 -9.43
C LEU A 36 -2.14 -0.36 -10.53
N ALA A 37 -2.68 -0.44 -11.76
CA ALA A 37 -1.92 -0.94 -12.90
C ALA A 37 -0.69 -0.07 -13.18
N ARG A 38 -0.82 1.26 -13.11
CA ARG A 38 0.30 2.19 -13.28
C ARG A 38 1.36 2.03 -12.18
N LEU A 39 0.93 1.92 -10.93
CA LEU A 39 1.83 1.65 -9.80
C LEU A 39 2.60 0.34 -10.02
N HIS A 40 1.95 -0.71 -10.51
CA HIS A 40 2.63 -1.96 -10.82
C HIS A 40 3.64 -1.81 -11.97
N VAL A 41 3.31 -1.10 -13.04
CA VAL A 41 4.28 -0.79 -14.12
C VAL A 41 5.53 -0.13 -13.54
N LEU A 42 5.36 0.81 -12.61
CA LEU A 42 6.46 1.52 -11.95
C LEU A 42 7.20 0.67 -10.91
N ALA A 43 6.52 -0.20 -10.18
CA ALA A 43 7.17 -1.06 -9.22
C ALA A 43 8.00 -2.14 -9.93
N ALA A 44 7.42 -2.76 -10.97
CA ALA A 44 7.88 -4.04 -11.48
C ALA A 44 8.72 -3.98 -12.75
N ALA A 45 8.97 -2.80 -13.35
CA ALA A 45 9.59 -2.74 -14.69
C ALA A 45 10.95 -3.45 -14.85
N ASP A 46 11.71 -3.63 -13.76
CA ASP A 46 13.01 -4.33 -13.78
C ASP A 46 12.95 -5.70 -13.10
N ALA A 47 11.75 -6.19 -12.80
CA ALA A 47 11.50 -7.38 -11.98
C ALA A 47 10.64 -8.44 -12.65
N VAL A 48 9.76 -8.04 -13.59
CA VAL A 48 8.85 -8.95 -14.29
C VAL A 48 8.90 -8.72 -15.81
N PRO A 49 8.47 -9.70 -16.63
CA PRO A 49 8.36 -9.53 -18.07
C PRO A 49 7.51 -8.31 -18.47
N THR A 50 7.89 -7.64 -19.55
CA THR A 50 7.23 -6.40 -20.00
C THR A 50 5.74 -6.60 -20.32
N ASP A 51 5.38 -7.77 -20.84
CA ASP A 51 4.00 -8.15 -21.13
C ASP A 51 3.15 -8.44 -19.89
N SER A 52 3.77 -8.67 -18.73
CA SER A 52 3.10 -8.80 -17.43
C SER A 52 2.86 -7.44 -16.73
N LEU A 53 3.48 -6.35 -17.20
CA LEU A 53 3.40 -5.06 -16.50
C LEU A 53 2.00 -4.47 -16.50
N GLY A 54 1.44 -4.30 -15.29
CA GLY A 54 0.17 -3.62 -15.04
C GLY A 54 -1.03 -4.54 -15.22
N ARG A 55 -0.79 -5.84 -15.41
CA ARG A 55 -1.83 -6.85 -15.61
C ARG A 55 -2.06 -7.61 -14.31
N PRO A 56 -3.30 -7.64 -13.80
CA PRO A 56 -3.62 -8.53 -12.69
C PRO A 56 -3.35 -9.99 -13.07
N ARG A 57 -2.96 -10.78 -12.07
CA ARG A 57 -2.63 -12.20 -12.23
C ARG A 57 -3.85 -13.02 -12.66
N MET A 58 -3.57 -14.09 -13.40
CA MET A 58 -4.53 -15.14 -13.74
C MET A 58 -4.48 -16.29 -12.73
N ASP A 59 -5.46 -17.18 -12.77
CA ASP A 59 -5.44 -18.39 -11.93
C ASP A 59 -4.24 -19.26 -12.28
N GLY A 60 -3.53 -19.75 -11.25
CA GLY A 60 -2.32 -20.56 -11.39
C GLY A 60 -1.02 -19.76 -11.51
N GLU A 61 -1.07 -18.44 -11.71
CA GLU A 61 0.12 -17.60 -11.65
C GLU A 61 0.57 -17.38 -10.19
N PRO A 62 1.88 -17.40 -9.91
CA PRO A 62 2.40 -17.28 -8.56
C PRO A 62 2.21 -15.86 -8.01
N ALA A 63 2.05 -15.76 -6.69
CA ALA A 63 2.15 -14.51 -5.95
C ALA A 63 3.19 -14.66 -4.85
N GLU A 64 4.05 -13.65 -4.69
CA GLU A 64 5.01 -13.61 -3.59
C GLU A 64 4.28 -13.61 -2.24
N ASP A 65 4.86 -14.33 -1.27
CA ASP A 65 4.35 -14.38 0.10
C ASP A 65 5.48 -14.25 1.13
N PRO A 66 6.17 -13.09 1.19
CA PRO A 66 7.24 -12.89 2.16
C PRO A 66 6.74 -12.91 3.62
N LEU A 67 5.42 -12.78 3.85
CA LEU A 67 4.81 -12.70 5.18
C LEU A 67 4.17 -14.02 5.63
N GLY A 68 4.16 -15.05 4.79
CA GLY A 68 3.49 -16.32 5.08
C GLY A 68 1.99 -16.16 5.31
N ILE A 69 1.33 -15.26 4.58
CA ILE A 69 -0.11 -14.98 4.69
C ILE A 69 -0.99 -15.95 3.90
N GLY A 70 -0.39 -16.90 3.18
CA GLY A 70 -1.07 -18.00 2.50
C GLY A 70 -1.26 -17.75 1.00
N ALA A 71 -2.09 -18.59 0.36
CA ALA A 71 -2.41 -18.42 -1.06
C ALA A 71 -3.37 -17.23 -1.25
N PRO A 72 -3.20 -16.43 -2.31
CA PRO A 72 -4.15 -15.37 -2.62
C PRO A 72 -5.45 -15.98 -3.19
N PRO A 73 -6.56 -15.22 -3.21
CA PRO A 73 -7.83 -15.72 -3.76
C PRO A 73 -7.75 -16.01 -5.27
N SER A 74 -8.78 -16.61 -5.86
CA SER A 74 -8.85 -16.76 -7.33
C SER A 74 -8.80 -15.41 -8.06
N ALA A 75 -8.41 -15.40 -9.33
CA ALA A 75 -8.39 -14.20 -10.16
C ALA A 75 -9.78 -13.56 -10.28
N ALA A 76 -10.83 -14.39 -10.35
CA ALA A 76 -12.22 -13.93 -10.39
C ALA A 76 -12.63 -13.23 -9.09
N GLU A 77 -12.33 -13.83 -7.93
CA GLU A 77 -12.61 -13.22 -6.63
C GLU A 77 -11.79 -11.94 -6.42
N ALA A 78 -10.50 -11.96 -6.79
CA ALA A 78 -9.65 -10.78 -6.71
C ALA A 78 -10.18 -9.62 -7.56
N SER A 79 -10.64 -9.90 -8.79
CA SER A 79 -11.27 -8.86 -9.61
C SER A 79 -12.53 -8.29 -8.97
N ALA A 80 -13.42 -9.14 -8.46
CA ALA A 80 -14.66 -8.70 -7.81
C ALA A 80 -14.40 -7.84 -6.57
N ARG A 81 -13.41 -8.22 -5.74
CA ARG A 81 -13.00 -7.47 -4.55
C ARG A 81 -12.28 -6.17 -4.90
N LEU A 82 -11.48 -6.13 -5.96
CA LEU A 82 -10.89 -4.89 -6.47
C LEU A 82 -11.97 -3.91 -6.96
N ASP A 83 -13.04 -4.40 -7.58
CA ASP A 83 -14.17 -3.57 -7.99
C ASP A 83 -14.89 -2.98 -6.77
N ALA A 84 -15.14 -3.79 -5.74
CA ALA A 84 -15.71 -3.32 -4.48
C ALA A 84 -14.80 -2.30 -3.77
N LEU A 85 -13.48 -2.55 -3.73
CA LEU A 85 -12.51 -1.60 -3.19
C LEU A 85 -12.51 -0.28 -3.98
N GLY A 86 -12.61 -0.36 -5.31
CA GLY A 86 -12.75 0.82 -6.17
C GLY A 86 -13.98 1.65 -5.82
N GLN A 87 -15.12 1.01 -5.51
CA GLN A 87 -16.31 1.73 -5.03
C GLN A 87 -16.08 2.41 -3.67
N ILE A 88 -15.40 1.75 -2.72
CA ILE A 88 -15.07 2.34 -1.41
C ILE A 88 -14.20 3.60 -1.59
N VAL A 89 -13.17 3.52 -2.43
CA VAL A 89 -12.27 4.64 -2.69
C VAL A 89 -13.01 5.80 -3.35
N SER A 90 -13.85 5.51 -4.35
CA SER A 90 -14.55 6.53 -5.16
C SER A 90 -15.74 7.16 -4.43
N THR A 91 -16.31 6.46 -3.43
CA THR A 91 -17.49 6.93 -2.71
C THR A 91 -17.12 7.96 -1.66
N ARG A 92 -17.74 9.14 -1.73
CA ARG A 92 -17.70 10.12 -0.64
C ARG A 92 -18.46 9.56 0.57
N SER A 93 -17.77 9.46 1.70
CA SER A 93 -18.34 9.00 2.96
C SER A 93 -17.76 9.79 4.14
N GLN A 94 -18.42 9.71 5.28
CA GLN A 94 -17.92 10.25 6.55
C GLN A 94 -16.92 9.30 7.25
N THR A 95 -16.53 8.20 6.59
CA THR A 95 -15.56 7.24 7.13
C THR A 95 -14.20 7.92 7.29
N PRO A 96 -13.55 7.82 8.46
CA PRO A 96 -12.23 8.43 8.66
C PRO A 96 -11.22 7.96 7.61
N ALA A 97 -10.43 8.91 7.10
CA ALA A 97 -9.39 8.64 6.08
C ALA A 97 -8.48 7.48 6.46
N LEU A 98 -8.10 7.42 7.75
CA LEU A 98 -7.26 6.35 8.31
C LEU A 98 -7.89 4.96 8.19
N VAL A 99 -9.21 4.85 8.41
CA VAL A 99 -9.92 3.57 8.27
C VAL A 99 -9.94 3.16 6.81
N VAL A 100 -10.24 4.08 5.89
CA VAL A 100 -10.26 3.77 4.45
C VAL A 100 -8.87 3.39 3.95
N GLY A 101 -7.83 4.12 4.36
CA GLY A 101 -6.43 3.80 4.03
C GLY A 101 -6.03 2.41 4.51
N ALA A 102 -6.36 2.05 5.76
CA ALA A 102 -6.10 0.73 6.30
C ALA A 102 -6.82 -0.38 5.52
N ILE A 103 -8.10 -0.20 5.16
CA ILE A 103 -8.83 -1.17 4.33
C ILE A 103 -8.20 -1.31 2.94
N VAL A 104 -7.82 -0.21 2.29
CA VAL A 104 -7.11 -0.23 1.00
C VAL A 104 -5.82 -1.04 1.10
N HIS A 105 -5.02 -0.79 2.14
CA HIS A 105 -3.77 -1.52 2.37
C HIS A 105 -4.04 -3.02 2.58
N GLY A 106 -4.92 -3.35 3.53
CA GLY A 106 -5.24 -4.73 3.90
C GLY A 106 -5.81 -5.54 2.75
N GLU A 107 -6.77 -4.97 2.00
CA GLU A 107 -7.32 -5.63 0.82
C GLU A 107 -6.27 -5.87 -0.25
N LEU A 108 -5.45 -4.89 -0.61
CA LEU A 108 -4.43 -5.09 -1.65
C LEU A 108 -3.40 -6.16 -1.26
N MET A 109 -3.04 -6.23 0.02
CA MET A 109 -2.19 -7.30 0.57
C MET A 109 -2.88 -8.66 0.57
N ALA A 110 -4.18 -8.73 0.86
CA ALA A 110 -4.94 -9.97 0.79
C ALA A 110 -5.06 -10.49 -0.65
N LEU A 111 -5.35 -9.59 -1.58
CA LEU A 111 -5.62 -9.91 -2.98
C LEU A 111 -4.37 -10.27 -3.76
N ARG A 112 -3.23 -9.62 -3.46
CA ARG A 112 -1.98 -9.66 -4.24
C ARG A 112 -2.27 -9.67 -5.74
N PRO A 113 -2.90 -8.59 -6.26
CA PRO A 113 -3.48 -8.60 -7.59
C PRO A 113 -2.46 -8.80 -8.70
N PHE A 114 -1.18 -8.49 -8.49
CA PHE A 114 -0.16 -8.61 -9.53
C PHE A 114 0.86 -9.73 -9.28
N GLY A 115 0.99 -10.21 -8.04
CA GLY A 115 1.87 -11.31 -7.67
C GLY A 115 3.32 -10.89 -7.40
N TRP A 116 3.75 -9.71 -7.86
CA TRP A 116 5.03 -9.12 -7.52
C TRP A 116 4.86 -7.65 -7.12
N GLY A 117 5.54 -7.21 -6.06
CA GLY A 117 5.55 -5.81 -5.65
C GLY A 117 4.23 -5.30 -5.04
N ASP A 118 3.26 -6.17 -4.77
CA ASP A 118 1.95 -5.80 -4.22
C ASP A 118 2.05 -5.02 -2.90
N GLY A 119 3.06 -5.31 -2.06
CA GLY A 119 3.30 -4.55 -0.83
C GLY A 119 3.73 -3.09 -1.08
N ILE A 120 4.47 -2.81 -2.16
CA ILE A 120 4.82 -1.44 -2.55
C ILE A 120 3.55 -0.72 -3.00
N ILE A 121 2.72 -1.39 -3.79
CA ILE A 121 1.46 -0.87 -4.32
C ILE A 121 0.47 -0.59 -3.18
N ALA A 122 0.34 -1.52 -2.22
CA ALA A 122 -0.58 -1.40 -1.08
C ALA A 122 -0.25 -0.18 -0.21
N ARG A 123 1.02 0.00 0.17
CA ARG A 123 1.49 1.18 0.94
C ARG A 123 1.29 2.47 0.16
N SER A 124 1.58 2.47 -1.14
CA SER A 124 1.38 3.63 -2.00
C SER A 124 -0.10 4.03 -2.11
N ALA A 125 -0.99 3.04 -2.24
CA ALA A 125 -2.43 3.25 -2.31
C ALA A 125 -3.02 3.73 -0.97
N GLU A 126 -2.52 3.21 0.17
CA GLU A 126 -2.83 3.77 1.49
C GLU A 126 -2.43 5.24 1.55
N ARG A 127 -1.18 5.56 1.22
CA ARG A 127 -0.66 6.93 1.26
C ARG A 127 -1.48 7.89 0.38
N MET A 128 -1.79 7.50 -0.85
CA MET A 128 -2.67 8.29 -1.72
C MET A 128 -4.07 8.49 -1.10
N THR A 129 -4.61 7.47 -0.44
CA THR A 129 -5.91 7.57 0.25
C THR A 129 -5.85 8.57 1.41
N LEU A 130 -4.77 8.59 2.19
CA LEU A 130 -4.60 9.55 3.29
C LEU A 130 -4.42 10.99 2.77
N ILE A 131 -3.72 11.17 1.65
CA ILE A 131 -3.54 12.48 1.00
C ILE A 131 -4.88 12.97 0.45
N GLU A 132 -5.54 12.16 -0.36
CA GLU A 132 -6.78 12.52 -1.07
C GLU A 132 -7.91 12.85 -0.09
N ARG A 133 -8.04 12.07 0.98
CA ARG A 133 -9.05 12.30 2.03
C ARG A 133 -8.65 13.36 3.06
N GLY A 134 -7.51 14.03 2.85
CA GLY A 134 -7.11 15.21 3.61
C GLY A 134 -6.52 14.95 5.00
N LEU A 135 -6.15 13.71 5.35
CA LEU A 135 -5.42 13.44 6.60
C LEU A 135 -3.96 13.92 6.51
N ASP A 136 -3.33 13.70 5.36
CA ASP A 136 -1.97 14.16 5.07
C ASP A 136 -1.89 14.85 3.70
N PRO A 137 -2.58 16.00 3.51
CA PRO A 137 -2.72 16.64 2.20
C PRO A 137 -1.39 17.19 1.65
N LYS A 138 -0.33 17.22 2.47
CA LYS A 138 1.01 17.67 2.09
C LYS A 138 2.01 16.53 1.97
N SER A 139 1.55 15.28 2.14
CA SER A 139 2.39 14.08 2.08
C SER A 139 3.62 14.15 3.01
N LEU A 140 3.43 14.70 4.21
CA LEU A 140 4.48 14.89 5.20
C LEU A 140 4.61 13.71 6.15
N VAL A 141 3.67 12.77 6.19
CA VAL A 141 3.72 11.61 7.07
C VAL A 141 4.41 10.45 6.33
N PRO A 142 5.62 10.02 6.73
CA PRO A 142 6.28 8.84 6.20
C PRO A 142 5.65 7.56 6.76
N THR A 143 4.43 7.24 6.34
CA THR A 143 3.68 6.05 6.81
C THR A 143 4.47 4.76 6.62
N GLU A 144 5.24 4.65 5.54
CA GLU A 144 6.11 3.50 5.27
C GLU A 144 7.19 3.32 6.34
N LEU A 145 7.74 4.41 6.86
CA LEU A 145 8.71 4.36 7.96
C LEU A 145 8.03 3.94 9.27
N GLY A 146 6.78 4.38 9.49
CA GLY A 146 5.98 3.90 10.61
C GLY A 146 5.67 2.39 10.55
N HIS A 147 5.42 1.85 9.35
CA HIS A 147 5.29 0.40 9.16
C HIS A 147 6.60 -0.34 9.41
N GLN A 148 7.72 0.25 8.98
CA GLN A 148 9.05 -0.31 9.21
C GLN A 148 9.42 -0.31 10.70
N GLU A 149 9.14 0.78 11.42
CA GLU A 149 9.35 0.86 12.88
C GLU A 149 8.54 -0.22 13.63
N LEU A 150 7.35 -0.54 13.13
CA LEU A 150 6.45 -1.54 13.70
C LEU A 150 6.45 -2.87 12.91
N GLU A 151 7.55 -3.21 12.23
CA GLU A 151 7.62 -4.35 11.30
C GLU A 151 7.22 -5.68 11.98
N ALA A 152 7.65 -5.90 13.22
CA ALA A 152 7.34 -7.11 13.98
C ALA A 152 5.83 -7.33 14.20
N GLU A 153 5.04 -6.25 14.19
CA GLU A 153 3.58 -6.31 14.36
C GLU A 153 2.82 -6.41 13.02
N TYR A 154 3.46 -6.08 11.90
CA TYR A 154 2.82 -5.98 10.58
C TYR A 154 2.22 -7.31 10.11
N GLY A 155 3.02 -8.38 10.11
CA GLY A 155 2.57 -9.72 9.71
C GLY A 155 1.41 -10.23 10.56
N PRO A 156 1.54 -10.28 11.91
CA PRO A 156 0.45 -10.69 12.79
C PRO A 156 -0.83 -9.87 12.64
N ALA A 157 -0.73 -8.55 12.50
CA ALA A 157 -1.91 -7.69 12.30
C ALA A 157 -2.59 -7.99 10.96
N LEU A 158 -1.81 -8.22 9.90
CA LEU A 158 -2.33 -8.59 8.59
C LEU A 158 -2.97 -9.99 8.60
N HIS A 159 -2.40 -10.97 9.29
CA HIS A 159 -3.07 -12.26 9.52
C HIS A 159 -4.42 -12.09 10.24
N GLY A 160 -4.48 -11.20 11.23
CA GLY A 160 -5.72 -10.80 11.87
C GLY A 160 -6.75 -10.26 10.87
N TYR A 161 -6.34 -9.33 10.01
CA TYR A 161 -7.19 -8.80 8.94
C TYR A 161 -7.78 -9.90 8.05
N LEU A 162 -6.96 -10.88 7.66
CA LEU A 162 -7.34 -11.99 6.77
C LEU A 162 -8.39 -12.92 7.37
N SER A 163 -8.58 -12.93 8.69
CA SER A 163 -9.68 -13.67 9.31
C SER A 163 -11.07 -13.14 8.92
N GLY A 164 -11.17 -11.90 8.45
CA GLY A 164 -12.42 -11.22 8.13
C GLY A 164 -13.31 -10.93 9.34
N THR A 165 -12.83 -11.23 10.56
CA THR A 165 -13.57 -10.96 11.80
C THR A 165 -13.50 -9.48 12.17
N ALA A 166 -14.51 -8.98 12.90
CA ALA A 166 -14.51 -7.60 13.37
C ALA A 166 -13.30 -7.28 14.27
N GLU A 167 -12.87 -8.25 15.09
CA GLU A 167 -11.68 -8.12 15.94
C GLU A 167 -10.41 -8.04 15.10
N GLY A 168 -10.24 -8.93 14.12
CA GLY A 168 -9.08 -8.94 13.24
C GLY A 168 -8.95 -7.66 12.39
N VAL A 169 -10.05 -7.22 11.80
CA VAL A 169 -10.10 -5.95 11.05
C VAL A 169 -9.84 -4.76 11.97
N GLY A 170 -10.42 -4.74 13.16
CA GLY A 170 -10.19 -3.69 14.16
C GLY A 170 -8.72 -3.63 14.61
N GLY A 171 -8.08 -4.79 14.84
CA GLY A 171 -6.66 -4.90 15.17
C GLY A 171 -5.76 -4.36 14.07
N TRP A 172 -6.05 -4.67 12.81
CA TRP A 172 -5.33 -4.13 11.65
C TRP A 172 -5.45 -2.61 11.52
N VAL A 173 -6.67 -2.07 11.66
CA VAL A 173 -6.89 -0.62 11.64
C VAL A 173 -6.12 0.06 12.77
N ALA A 174 -6.14 -0.51 13.99
CA ALA A 174 -5.39 0.01 15.11
C ALA A 174 -3.87 -0.05 14.88
N TYR A 175 -3.36 -1.10 14.22
CA TYR A 175 -1.97 -1.19 13.81
C TYR A 175 -1.61 -0.08 12.81
N CYS A 176 -2.39 0.11 11.74
CA CYS A 176 -2.14 1.16 10.74
C CYS A 176 -2.18 2.55 11.40
N ALA A 177 -3.08 2.77 12.35
CA ALA A 177 -3.13 3.99 13.14
C ALA A 177 -1.82 4.28 13.90
N ARG A 178 -1.24 3.25 14.53
CA ARG A 178 0.07 3.38 15.21
C ARG A 178 1.19 3.66 14.21
N ALA A 179 1.20 3.01 13.05
CA ALA A 179 2.18 3.25 12.00
C ALA A 179 2.12 4.71 11.50
N VAL A 180 0.93 5.21 11.16
CA VAL A 180 0.73 6.62 10.75
C VAL A 180 1.17 7.58 11.85
N ALA A 181 0.79 7.32 13.11
CA ALA A 181 1.20 8.15 14.24
C ALA A 181 2.72 8.14 14.46
N SER A 182 3.39 6.99 14.25
CA SER A 182 4.84 6.90 14.31
C SER A 182 5.50 7.74 13.22
N GLY A 183 5.05 7.59 11.96
CA GLY A 183 5.57 8.41 10.85
C GLY A 183 5.39 9.91 11.11
N ALA A 184 4.25 10.32 11.68
CA ALA A 184 4.00 11.72 12.01
C ALA A 184 4.97 12.26 13.07
N ARG A 185 5.36 11.45 14.06
CA ARG A 185 6.37 11.81 15.07
C ARG A 185 7.75 12.00 14.45
N ASP A 186 8.13 11.15 13.51
CA ASP A 186 9.42 11.26 12.80
C ASP A 186 9.51 12.57 12.02
N SER A 187 8.43 12.94 11.31
CA SER A 187 8.37 14.23 10.61
C SER A 187 8.45 15.43 11.54
N LEU A 188 7.80 15.35 12.71
CA LEU A 188 7.91 16.38 13.74
C LEU A 188 9.35 16.50 14.24
N ALA A 189 10.00 15.39 14.57
CA ALA A 189 11.39 15.37 15.04
C ALA A 189 12.35 15.96 14.00
N ALA A 190 12.16 15.66 12.71
CA ALA A 190 12.93 16.24 11.62
C ALA A 190 12.75 17.76 11.53
N CYS A 191 11.50 18.24 11.60
CA CYS A 191 11.20 19.68 11.59
C CYS A 191 11.82 20.40 12.78
N GLU A 192 11.79 19.81 13.97
CA GLU A 192 12.41 20.39 15.17
C GLU A 192 13.94 20.41 15.08
N ALA A 193 14.56 19.36 14.53
CA ALA A 193 16.00 19.34 14.30
C ALA A 193 16.44 20.46 13.34
N LEU A 194 15.68 20.68 12.25
CA LEU A 194 15.93 21.76 11.30
C LEU A 194 15.77 23.17 11.90
N LYS A 195 14.87 23.35 12.89
CA LYS A 195 14.70 24.64 13.58
C LYS A 195 15.81 24.94 14.60
N ARG A 196 16.50 23.92 15.10
CA ARG A 196 17.57 24.05 16.10
C ARG A 196 18.96 24.23 15.47
N GLY A 197 19.12 23.89 14.19
CA GLY A 197 20.30 24.18 13.38
C GLY A 197 20.16 25.46 12.58
#